data_AF-A0A2W6CSN1-F1
#
_entry.id   AF-A0A2W6CSN1-F1
#
_cell.length_a   1.000
_cell.length_b   1.000
_cell.length_c   1.000
_cell.angle_alpha   90.00
_cell.angle_beta   90.00
_cell.angle_gamma   90.00
#
_symmetry.space_group_name_H-M   'P 1'
#
loop_
_entity.id
_entity.type
_entity.pdbx_description
1 polymer ?
#
loop_
_entity_poly.entity_id
_entity_poly.type
_entity_poly.pdbx_seq_one_letter_code
_entity_poly.pdbx_strand_id
1 'polypeptide(L)'
;MVAVRNGLDAARDAVRTQLWPLPTVGVVLAVILGVGLTRLDVRVDTHLPSWASQYLFGGDAAAARTMLTAVAGSLITVTSLTFSLTVVTLQLASGQFSPRLLRTFTRDLFVQATLALFLATFTYALTVLRSVRTASSGQPLFVPRLSVTIGFVLAVASVLGLVLFLA
;
A
#
# COMPACT_ATOMS: atom_id res chain seq x y z
N MET A 1 -26.00 24.13 -15.34
CA MET A 1 -26.02 22.75 -14.79
C MET A 1 -25.38 21.72 -15.71
N VAL A 2 -25.52 21.82 -17.04
CA VAL A 2 -24.92 20.87 -18.02
C VAL A 2 -23.39 20.99 -18.15
N ALA A 3 -22.83 22.20 -18.08
CA ALA A 3 -21.38 22.42 -18.18
C ALA A 3 -20.56 21.80 -17.02
N VAL A 4 -21.13 21.76 -15.80
CA VAL A 4 -20.50 21.11 -14.63
C VAL A 4 -20.48 19.60 -14.80
N ARG A 5 -21.53 19.01 -15.38
CA ARG A 5 -21.61 17.57 -15.65
C ARG A 5 -20.58 17.13 -16.69
N ASN A 6 -20.42 17.92 -17.76
CA ASN A 6 -19.40 17.67 -18.79
C ASN A 6 -17.95 17.77 -18.25
N GLY A 7 -17.70 18.66 -17.29
CA GLY A 7 -16.39 18.75 -16.62
C GLY A 7 -16.10 17.55 -15.71
N LEU A 8 -17.12 17.03 -15.03
CA LEU A 8 -17.01 15.81 -14.21
C LEU A 8 -16.81 14.56 -15.07
N ASP A 9 -17.47 14.48 -16.24
CA ASP A 9 -17.33 13.38 -17.19
C ASP A 9 -15.95 13.42 -17.89
N ALA A 10 -15.45 14.60 -18.27
CA ALA A 10 -14.10 14.78 -18.81
C ALA A 10 -13.00 14.51 -17.76
N ALA A 11 -13.20 14.91 -16.51
CA ALA A 11 -12.33 14.54 -15.40
C ALA A 11 -12.39 13.03 -15.15
N ARG A 12 -13.57 12.39 -15.25
CA ARG A 12 -13.73 10.93 -15.17
C ARG A 12 -12.96 10.20 -16.27
N ASP A 13 -12.97 10.72 -17.49
CA ASP A 13 -12.27 10.15 -18.64
C ASP A 13 -10.75 10.39 -18.59
N ALA A 14 -10.32 11.54 -18.06
CA ALA A 14 -8.91 11.82 -17.76
C ALA A 14 -8.39 10.93 -16.61
N VAL A 15 -9.20 10.74 -15.56
CA VAL A 15 -8.93 9.80 -14.45
C VAL A 15 -8.91 8.35 -14.98
N ARG A 16 -9.78 7.98 -15.92
CA ARG A 16 -9.79 6.64 -16.54
C ARG A 16 -8.58 6.33 -17.43
N THR A 17 -7.87 7.35 -17.90
CA THR A 17 -6.71 7.22 -18.80
C THR A 17 -5.37 7.37 -18.07
N GLN A 18 -5.38 7.75 -16.80
CA GLN A 18 -4.15 7.96 -16.03
C GLN A 18 -3.92 6.85 -14.97
N LEU A 19 -2.66 6.58 -14.65
CA LEU A 19 -2.22 5.46 -13.79
C LEU A 19 -2.42 5.69 -12.27
N TRP A 20 -2.69 6.92 -11.83
CA TRP A 20 -2.72 7.35 -10.42
C TRP A 20 -4.04 7.18 -9.62
N PRO A 21 -5.24 6.96 -10.19
CA PRO A 21 -6.46 6.87 -9.39
C PRO A 21 -6.49 5.63 -8.51
N LEU A 22 -6.11 4.47 -9.04
CA LEU A 22 -6.12 3.23 -8.27
C LEU A 22 -5.09 3.26 -7.13
N PRO A 23 -3.84 3.72 -7.36
CA PRO A 23 -2.87 3.84 -6.27
C PRO A 23 -3.25 4.89 -5.22
N THR A 24 -3.82 6.04 -5.60
CA THR A 24 -4.28 7.04 -4.62
C THR A 24 -5.41 6.53 -3.75
N VAL A 25 -6.37 5.80 -4.32
CA VAL A 25 -7.41 5.12 -3.53
C VAL A 25 -6.80 4.08 -2.58
N GLY A 26 -5.83 3.30 -3.05
CA GLY A 26 -5.09 2.35 -2.21
C GLY A 26 -4.40 3.01 -1.01
N VAL A 27 -3.74 4.15 -1.22
CA VAL A 27 -3.10 4.94 -0.15
C VAL A 27 -4.14 5.43 0.87
N VAL A 28 -5.25 6.01 0.40
CA VAL A 28 -6.30 6.52 1.31
C VAL A 28 -6.90 5.37 2.12
N LEU A 29 -7.21 4.24 1.50
CA LEU A 29 -7.72 3.05 2.19
C LEU A 29 -6.71 2.51 3.19
N ALA A 30 -5.43 2.49 2.86
CA ALA A 30 -4.37 2.07 3.76
C ALA A 30 -4.25 2.96 5.00
N VAL A 31 -4.36 4.28 4.86
CA VAL A 31 -4.39 5.21 6.00
C VAL A 31 -5.61 4.94 6.87
N ILE A 32 -6.80 4.82 6.27
CA ILE A 32 -8.04 4.55 7.00
C ILE A 32 -7.92 3.22 7.76
N LEU A 33 -7.44 2.17 7.09
CA LEU A 33 -7.25 0.85 7.68
C LEU A 33 -6.21 0.87 8.80
N GLY A 34 -5.07 1.54 8.61
CA GLY A 34 -4.03 1.66 9.63
C GLY A 34 -4.49 2.44 10.87
N VAL A 35 -5.19 3.57 10.69
CA VAL A 35 -5.77 4.33 11.81
C VAL A 35 -6.90 3.54 12.48
N GLY A 36 -7.73 2.83 11.70
CA GLY A 36 -8.82 2.02 12.21
C GLY A 36 -8.32 0.85 13.06
N LEU A 37 -7.37 0.07 12.54
CA LEU A 37 -6.80 -1.09 13.23
C LEU A 37 -6.03 -0.69 14.47
N THR A 38 -5.25 0.40 14.43
CA THR A 38 -4.52 0.86 15.63
C THR A 38 -5.46 1.35 16.72
N ARG A 39 -6.61 1.95 16.38
CA ARG A 39 -7.65 2.30 17.36
C ARG A 39 -8.41 1.09 17.88
N LEU A 40 -8.60 0.05 17.07
CA LEU A 40 -9.16 -1.22 17.49
C LEU A 40 -8.20 -1.93 18.46
N ASP A 41 -6.91 -1.96 18.17
CA ASP A 41 -5.88 -2.54 19.03
C ASP A 41 -5.94 -1.96 20.45
N VAL A 42 -6.04 -0.63 20.59
CA VAL A 42 -6.19 0.04 21.91
C VAL A 42 -7.41 -0.47 22.70
N ARG A 43 -8.50 -0.84 22.02
CA ARG A 43 -9.76 -1.27 22.65
C ARG A 43 -9.80 -2.78 22.92
N VAL A 44 -9.06 -3.56 22.15
CA VAL A 44 -9.16 -5.03 22.09
C VAL A 44 -8.04 -5.71 22.90
N ASP A 45 -6.95 -5.00 23.22
CA ASP A 45 -5.75 -5.52 23.91
C ASP A 45 -6.05 -6.20 25.27
N THR A 46 -7.18 -5.89 25.92
CA THR A 46 -7.58 -6.47 27.21
C THR A 46 -8.51 -7.68 27.13
N HIS A 47 -9.01 -8.06 25.95
CA HIS A 47 -10.04 -9.09 25.79
C HIS A 47 -9.72 -10.16 24.73
N LEU A 48 -8.49 -10.23 24.22
CA LEU A 48 -8.13 -11.21 23.19
C LEU A 48 -8.03 -12.64 23.75
N PRO A 49 -8.69 -13.63 23.11
CA PRO A 49 -8.53 -15.04 23.45
C PRO A 49 -7.08 -15.52 23.30
N SER A 50 -6.63 -16.41 24.18
CA SER A 50 -5.26 -16.96 24.19
C SER A 50 -4.84 -17.64 22.88
N TRP A 51 -5.77 -18.25 22.17
CA TRP A 51 -5.51 -18.85 20.86
C TRP A 51 -5.28 -17.82 19.75
N ALA A 52 -5.77 -16.58 19.88
CA ALA A 52 -5.52 -15.52 18.92
C ALA A 52 -4.15 -14.86 19.17
N SER A 53 -3.74 -14.74 20.44
CA SER A 53 -2.44 -14.17 20.80
C SER A 53 -1.23 -14.95 20.25
N GLN A 54 -1.37 -16.25 19.95
CA GLN A 54 -0.29 -17.05 19.37
C GLN A 54 -0.04 -16.76 17.87
N TYR A 55 -1.05 -16.26 17.16
CA TYR A 55 -0.95 -15.92 15.73
C TYR A 55 -0.67 -14.42 15.51
N LEU A 56 -0.81 -13.61 16.55
CA LEU A 56 -0.51 -12.18 16.52
C LEU A 56 0.99 -11.94 16.71
N PHE A 57 1.44 -10.73 16.33
CA PHE A 57 2.84 -10.34 16.47
C PHE A 57 3.28 -10.46 17.94
N GLY A 58 4.21 -11.38 18.21
CA GLY A 58 4.73 -11.67 19.56
C GLY A 58 5.96 -10.87 19.96
N GLY A 59 6.49 -10.04 19.06
CA GLY A 59 7.65 -9.20 19.31
C GLY A 59 7.34 -7.98 20.19
N ASP A 60 8.40 -7.35 20.69
CA ASP A 60 8.30 -6.11 21.46
C ASP A 60 8.13 -4.87 20.54
N ALA A 61 8.02 -3.69 21.17
CA ALA A 61 7.86 -2.42 20.43
C ALA A 61 9.04 -2.14 19.49
N ALA A 62 10.25 -2.54 19.87
CA ALA A 62 11.45 -2.36 19.06
C ALA A 62 11.40 -3.25 17.81
N ALA A 63 11.09 -4.53 17.96
CA ALA A 63 10.91 -5.48 16.87
C ALA A 63 9.83 -5.01 15.89
N ALA A 64 8.68 -4.55 16.39
CA ALA A 64 7.60 -3.99 15.57
C ALA A 64 8.08 -2.78 14.75
N ARG A 65 8.78 -1.83 15.37
CA ARG A 65 9.31 -0.64 14.66
C ARG A 65 10.35 -1.02 13.61
N THR A 66 11.28 -1.91 13.95
CA THR A 66 12.32 -2.38 13.02
C THR A 66 11.68 -3.02 11.79
N MET A 67 10.72 -3.92 12.01
CA MET A 67 9.99 -4.57 10.94
C MET A 67 9.22 -3.59 10.05
N LEU A 68 8.39 -2.72 10.64
CA LEU A 68 7.60 -1.74 9.88
C LEU A 68 8.49 -0.76 9.11
N THR A 69 9.64 -0.37 9.67
CA THR A 69 10.62 0.50 9.01
C THR A 69 11.28 -0.22 7.84
N ALA A 70 11.65 -1.50 8.00
CA ALA A 70 12.20 -2.31 6.92
C ALA A 70 11.19 -2.51 5.76
N VAL A 71 9.91 -2.74 6.08
CA VAL A 71 8.83 -2.82 5.08
C VAL A 71 8.66 -1.48 4.34
N ALA A 72 8.57 -0.37 5.08
CA ALA A 72 8.43 0.95 4.45
C ALA A 72 9.64 1.30 3.56
N GLY A 73 10.86 1.06 4.04
CA GLY A 73 12.09 1.33 3.29
C GLY A 73 12.26 0.46 2.05
N SER A 74 11.90 -0.82 2.11
CA SER A 74 11.95 -1.70 0.94
C SER A 74 10.89 -1.33 -0.10
N LEU A 75 9.66 -1.02 0.32
CA LEU A 75 8.58 -0.73 -0.63
C LEU A 75 8.72 0.60 -1.36
N ILE A 76 9.30 1.63 -0.75
CA ILE A 76 9.58 2.87 -1.49
C ILE A 76 10.57 2.61 -2.64
N THR A 77 11.60 1.77 -2.39
CA THR A 77 12.57 1.36 -3.40
C THR A 77 11.92 0.52 -4.49
N VAL A 78 11.18 -0.52 -4.12
CA VAL A 78 10.49 -1.40 -5.08
C VAL A 78 9.49 -0.61 -5.93
N THR A 79 8.72 0.30 -5.32
CA THR A 79 7.77 1.16 -6.05
C THR A 79 8.48 2.03 -7.09
N SER A 80 9.62 2.64 -6.72
CA SER A 80 10.44 3.44 -7.63
C SER A 80 10.96 2.61 -8.81
N LEU A 81 11.43 1.38 -8.54
CA LEU A 81 11.89 0.45 -9.58
C LEU A 81 10.74 0.04 -10.51
N THR A 82 9.58 -0.33 -9.98
CA THR A 82 8.40 -0.70 -10.76
C THR A 82 7.92 0.46 -11.63
N PHE A 83 7.91 1.68 -11.10
CA PHE A 83 7.57 2.86 -11.88
C PHE A 83 8.57 3.09 -13.02
N SER A 84 9.88 3.00 -12.74
CA SER A 84 10.94 3.12 -13.74
C SER A 84 10.80 2.08 -14.85
N LEU A 85 10.62 0.80 -14.49
CA LEU A 85 10.42 -0.29 -15.44
C LEU A 85 9.15 -0.09 -16.28
N THR A 86 8.06 0.36 -15.67
CA THR A 86 6.81 0.68 -16.40
C THR A 86 7.07 1.75 -17.45
N VAL A 87 7.78 2.83 -17.10
CA VAL A 87 8.12 3.91 -18.04
C VAL A 87 9.03 3.41 -19.16
N VAL A 88 10.06 2.61 -18.85
CA VAL A 88 10.94 2.00 -19.86
C VAL A 88 10.16 1.11 -20.82
N THR A 89 9.28 0.26 -20.31
CA THR A 89 8.43 -0.62 -21.13
C THR A 89 7.50 0.20 -22.05
N LEU A 90 6.90 1.28 -21.54
CA LEU A 90 6.07 2.18 -22.36
C LEU A 90 6.89 2.88 -23.46
N GLN A 91 8.12 3.28 -23.16
CA GLN A 91 9.04 3.87 -24.14
C GLN A 91 9.40 2.87 -25.25
N LEU A 92 9.78 1.64 -24.88
CA LEU A 92 10.10 0.57 -25.84
C LEU A 92 8.89 0.20 -26.70
N ALA A 93 7.71 0.08 -26.09
CA ALA A 93 6.48 -0.21 -26.80
C ALA A 93 6.12 0.89 -27.82
N SER A 94 6.32 2.15 -27.46
CA SER A 94 6.10 3.30 -28.34
C SER A 94 7.09 3.35 -29.52
N GLY A 95 8.30 2.81 -29.33
CA GLY A 95 9.34 2.75 -30.36
C GLY A 95 9.20 1.57 -31.33
N GLN A 96 8.60 0.44 -30.90
CA GLN A 96 8.51 -0.79 -31.70
C GLN A 96 7.11 -1.09 -32.28
N PHE A 97 6.02 -0.56 -31.70
CA PHE A 97 4.65 -0.83 -32.16
C PHE A 97 4.00 0.40 -32.81
N SER A 98 3.44 0.20 -34.02
CA SER A 98 2.66 1.24 -34.71
C SER A 98 1.41 1.66 -33.90
N PRO A 99 0.94 2.93 -33.96
CA PRO A 99 -0.10 3.51 -33.08
C PRO A 99 -1.44 2.74 -32.98
N ARG A 100 -1.68 1.77 -33.87
CA ARG A 100 -2.90 0.94 -33.91
C ARG A 100 -2.88 -0.28 -32.98
N LEU A 101 -1.70 -0.79 -32.60
CA LEU A 101 -1.58 -1.93 -31.65
C LEU A 101 -1.47 -1.47 -30.18
N LEU A 102 -0.92 -0.27 -29.94
CA LEU A 102 -0.82 0.33 -28.61
C LEU A 102 -2.19 0.57 -27.94
N ARG A 103 -3.21 0.93 -28.72
CA ARG A 103 -4.57 1.20 -28.20
C ARG A 103 -5.26 0.00 -27.53
N THR A 104 -4.80 -1.23 -27.80
CA THR A 104 -5.37 -2.46 -27.21
C THR A 104 -4.58 -2.95 -25.99
N PHE A 105 -3.33 -2.51 -25.79
CA PHE A 105 -2.44 -2.95 -24.70
C PHE A 105 -2.36 -2.00 -23.50
N THR A 106 -2.67 -0.70 -23.63
CA THR A 106 -2.45 0.30 -22.58
C THR A 106 -3.53 0.34 -21.49
N ARG A 107 -4.02 -0.83 -21.05
CA ARG A 107 -4.97 -0.94 -19.94
C ARG A 107 -4.49 -1.95 -18.91
N ASP A 108 -3.23 -1.83 -18.54
CA ASP A 108 -2.60 -2.76 -17.62
C ASP A 108 -3.06 -2.47 -16.18
N LEU A 109 -4.27 -2.96 -15.87
CA LEU A 109 -4.87 -2.98 -14.53
C LEU A 109 -3.90 -3.62 -13.53
N PHE A 110 -3.03 -4.49 -14.01
CA PHE A 110 -2.05 -5.19 -13.22
C PHE A 110 -0.94 -4.27 -12.70
N VAL A 111 -0.35 -3.43 -13.56
CA VAL A 111 0.64 -2.42 -13.15
C VAL A 111 0.02 -1.47 -12.12
N GLN A 112 -1.21 -1.02 -12.38
CA GLN A 112 -1.93 -0.13 -11.46
C GLN A 112 -2.21 -0.82 -10.12
N ALA A 113 -2.63 -2.10 -10.13
CA ALA A 113 -2.92 -2.86 -8.93
C ALA A 113 -1.66 -3.11 -8.09
N THR A 114 -0.55 -3.44 -8.73
CA THR A 114 0.74 -3.65 -8.06
C THR A 114 1.26 -2.34 -7.44
N LEU A 115 1.23 -1.23 -8.18
CA LEU A 115 1.60 0.08 -7.64
C LEU A 115 0.68 0.50 -6.48
N ALA A 116 -0.63 0.24 -6.60
CA ALA A 116 -1.58 0.50 -5.54
C ALA A 116 -1.27 -0.33 -4.29
N LEU A 117 -0.94 -1.61 -4.44
CA LEU A 117 -0.58 -2.50 -3.33
C LEU A 117 0.70 -2.04 -2.63
N PHE A 118 1.73 -1.64 -3.39
CA PHE A 118 3.00 -1.20 -2.79
C PHE A 118 2.85 0.12 -2.05
N LEU A 119 2.20 1.10 -2.66
CA LEU A 119 1.95 2.38 -2.01
C LEU A 119 1.00 2.23 -0.80
N ALA A 120 -0.04 1.41 -0.92
CA ALA A 120 -0.92 1.09 0.21
C ALA A 120 -0.14 0.48 1.38
N THR A 121 0.68 -0.54 1.12
CA THR A 121 1.46 -1.19 2.18
C THR A 121 2.50 -0.25 2.78
N PHE A 122 3.18 0.54 1.95
CA PHE A 122 4.12 1.58 2.41
C PHE A 122 3.43 2.57 3.36
N THR A 123 2.30 3.16 2.94
CA THR A 123 1.59 4.14 3.76
C THR A 123 0.97 3.50 4.99
N TYR A 124 0.45 2.27 4.89
CA TYR A 124 -0.03 1.49 6.02
C TYR A 124 1.08 1.32 7.06
N ALA A 125 2.27 0.89 6.64
CA ALA A 125 3.42 0.69 7.52
C ALA A 125 3.82 1.97 8.25
N LEU A 126 3.87 3.11 7.55
CA LEU A 126 4.14 4.42 8.19
C LEU A 126 3.04 4.84 9.16
N THR A 127 1.78 4.59 8.82
CA THR A 127 0.62 4.91 9.66
C THR A 127 0.65 4.11 10.96
N VAL A 128 0.91 2.82 10.88
CA VAL A 128 1.06 1.96 12.07
C VAL A 128 2.31 2.32 12.85
N LEU A 129 3.45 2.57 12.18
CA LEU A 129 4.71 2.93 12.83
C LEU A 129 4.56 4.19 13.71
N ARG A 130 3.77 5.17 13.27
CA ARG A 130 3.44 6.38 14.05
C ARG A 130 2.76 6.04 15.39
N SER A 131 1.99 4.96 15.44
CA SER A 131 1.24 4.55 16.63
C SER A 131 2.08 3.73 17.62
N VAL A 132 3.19 3.11 17.20
CA VAL A 132 4.04 2.29 18.06
C VAL A 132 4.82 3.17 19.04
N ARG A 133 4.55 3.04 20.34
CA ARG A 133 5.20 3.81 21.41
C ARG A 133 6.16 2.93 22.21
N THR A 134 7.38 3.41 22.39
CA THR A 134 8.39 2.77 23.24
C THR A 134 8.40 3.42 24.62
N ALA A 135 8.74 2.67 25.67
CA ALA A 135 8.78 3.18 27.05
C ALA A 135 9.71 4.39 27.24
N SER A 136 10.74 4.53 26.39
CA SER A 136 11.67 5.67 26.37
C SER A 136 11.02 7.01 25.96
N SER A 137 9.78 7.01 25.49
CA SER A 137 9.07 8.21 25.02
C SER A 137 8.26 8.94 26.10
N GLY A 138 8.38 8.53 27.37
CA GLY A 138 7.60 9.12 28.48
C GLY A 138 6.10 8.82 28.44
N GLN A 139 5.69 7.93 27.54
CA GLN A 139 4.31 7.45 27.35
C GLN A 139 4.24 5.94 27.66
N PRO A 140 3.08 5.40 28.06
CA PRO A 140 2.93 3.97 28.29
C PRO A 140 3.28 3.16 27.04
N LEU A 141 3.98 2.04 27.24
CA LEU A 141 4.36 1.10 26.18
C LEU A 141 3.10 0.65 25.44
N PHE A 142 3.07 0.83 24.12
CA PHE A 142 1.93 0.44 23.30
C PHE A 142 2.42 -0.16 21.98
N VAL A 143 2.05 -1.42 21.77
CA VAL A 143 2.39 -2.19 20.58
C VAL A 143 1.09 -2.71 19.96
N PRO A 144 0.65 -2.16 18.81
CA PRO A 144 -0.58 -2.58 18.15
C PRO A 144 -0.35 -3.91 17.41
N ARG A 145 -0.44 -5.03 18.14
CA ARG A 145 -0.04 -6.36 17.64
C ARG A 145 -0.83 -6.78 16.40
N LEU A 146 -2.15 -6.53 16.35
CA LEU A 146 -2.97 -6.84 15.17
C LEU A 146 -2.54 -5.98 13.98
N SER A 147 -2.34 -4.69 14.18
CA SER A 147 -1.93 -3.78 13.11
C SER A 147 -0.58 -4.19 12.52
N VAL A 148 0.38 -4.63 13.35
CA VAL A 148 1.69 -5.12 12.90
C VAL A 148 1.55 -6.43 12.11
N THR A 149 0.73 -7.37 12.57
CA THR A 149 0.45 -8.63 11.84
C THR A 149 -0.17 -8.36 10.47
N ILE A 150 -1.14 -7.44 10.37
CA ILE A 150 -1.71 -7.06 9.07
C ILE A 150 -0.65 -6.39 8.19
N GLY A 151 0.25 -5.60 8.77
CA GLY A 151 1.39 -5.03 8.05
C GLY A 151 2.32 -6.10 7.46
N PHE A 152 2.56 -7.18 8.20
CA PHE A 152 3.29 -8.35 7.69
C PHE A 152 2.60 -8.99 6.49
N VAL A 153 1.29 -9.26 6.62
CA VAL A 153 0.50 -9.90 5.55
C VAL A 153 0.51 -9.04 4.29
N LEU A 154 0.36 -7.72 4.43
CA LEU A 154 0.45 -6.79 3.30
C LEU A 154 1.85 -6.76 2.68
N ALA A 155 2.92 -6.90 3.48
CA ALA A 155 4.27 -7.00 2.97
C ALA A 155 4.47 -8.29 2.14
N VAL A 156 3.97 -9.43 2.63
CA VAL A 156 3.99 -10.70 1.89
C VAL A 156 3.17 -10.58 0.60
N ALA A 157 1.98 -9.98 0.67
CA ALA A 157 1.16 -9.72 -0.51
C ALA A 157 1.89 -8.83 -1.52
N SER A 158 2.65 -7.83 -1.06
CA SER A 158 3.49 -6.98 -1.92
C SER A 158 4.60 -7.77 -2.60
N VAL A 159 5.25 -8.71 -1.91
CA VAL A 159 6.23 -9.61 -2.55
C VAL A 159 5.57 -10.44 -3.64
N LEU A 160 4.38 -11.00 -3.38
CA LEU A 160 3.63 -11.73 -4.41
C LEU A 160 3.24 -10.83 -5.58
N GLY A 161 2.78 -9.60 -5.31
CA GLY A 161 2.47 -8.61 -6.33
C GLY A 161 3.68 -8.24 -7.19
N LEU A 162 4.87 -8.20 -6.61
CA LEU A 162 6.13 -7.99 -7.34
C LEU A 162 6.46 -9.17 -8.25
N VAL A 163 6.37 -10.40 -7.74
CA VAL A 163 6.60 -11.61 -8.55
C VAL A 163 5.62 -11.66 -9.71
N LEU A 164 4.35 -11.37 -9.43
CA LEU A 164 3.30 -11.29 -10.43
C LEU A 164 3.63 -10.21 -11.48
N PHE A 165 4.05 -9.01 -11.08
CA PHE A 165 4.48 -7.93 -12.01
C PHE A 165 5.66 -8.31 -12.92
N LEU A 166 6.55 -9.20 -12.46
CA LEU A 166 7.70 -9.70 -13.23
C LEU A 166 7.36 -10.88 -14.16
N ALA A 167 6.22 -11.54 -13.96
CA ALA A 167 5.80 -12.73 -14.70
C ALA A 167 5.02 -12.36 -15.97
#